data_AF-A0A8G2C9G4-F1
#
_entry.id   AF-A0A8G2C9G4-F1
#
_cell.length_a   1.000
_cell.length_b   1.000
_cell.length_c   1.000
_cell.angle_alpha   90.00
_cell.angle_beta   90.00
_cell.angle_gamma   90.00
#
_symmetry.space_group_name_H-M   'P 1'
#
loop_
_entity.id
_entity.type
_entity.pdbx_description
1 polymer ?
#
loop_
_entity_poly.entity_id
_entity_poly.type
_entity_poly.pdbx_seq_one_letter_code
_entity_poly.pdbx_strand_id
1 'polypeptide(L)'
;MRKIFVCCVLLVGVMMLSGFMGIGDSEVELEAKAIKLAKEVQRGDYNVISSQELKDALGKDNILVIDTMPYEASYKKNHIPGAKQFLFPVPEMNEWDGKETGGKTQADFVALLGADKDRMLVFYCGFVKCTRSHNGAMWARKLGYTNVYRHPGGIKAWKEAGYPVDEVK
;
A
#
# COMPACT_ATOMS: atom_id res chain seq x y z
N MET A 1 -29.79 -54.65 46.36
CA MET A 1 -30.44 -55.45 45.29
C MET A 1 -30.63 -54.56 44.06
N ARG A 2 -30.13 -55.01 42.88
CA ARG A 2 -30.20 -54.44 41.49
C ARG A 2 -29.70 -52.99 41.32
N LYS A 3 -28.47 -52.71 40.85
CA LYS A 3 -27.84 -52.93 39.51
C LYS A 3 -28.72 -52.50 38.31
N ILE A 4 -28.41 -51.34 37.71
CA ILE A 4 -28.39 -51.14 36.26
C ILE A 4 -27.14 -50.35 35.88
N PHE A 5 -26.41 -50.92 34.93
CA PHE A 5 -25.17 -50.50 34.29
C PHE A 5 -25.57 -49.84 32.96
N VAL A 6 -25.11 -48.62 32.65
CA VAL A 6 -24.99 -48.12 31.27
C VAL A 6 -23.76 -47.21 31.24
N CYS A 7 -22.59 -47.79 31.04
CA CYS A 7 -21.83 -47.82 29.77
C CYS A 7 -21.47 -46.43 29.23
N CYS A 8 -20.23 -46.04 29.50
CA CYS A 8 -19.48 -45.01 28.78
C CYS A 8 -19.51 -45.28 27.28
N VAL A 9 -19.87 -44.27 26.48
CA VAL A 9 -19.35 -44.13 25.12
C VAL A 9 -18.71 -42.75 25.04
N LEU A 10 -17.38 -42.76 25.00
CA LEU A 10 -16.54 -41.63 24.65
C LEU A 10 -16.92 -41.14 23.24
N LEU A 11 -17.47 -39.93 23.14
CA LEU A 11 -17.54 -39.21 21.88
C LEU A 11 -16.26 -38.39 21.71
N VAL A 12 -15.36 -38.96 20.91
CA VAL A 12 -14.17 -38.32 20.36
C VAL A 12 -14.61 -37.24 19.35
N GLY A 13 -14.07 -36.03 19.54
CA GLY A 13 -13.65 -35.14 18.46
C GLY A 13 -14.70 -34.28 17.78
N VAL A 14 -14.65 -32.96 18.05
CA VAL A 14 -14.37 -31.96 16.99
C VAL A 14 -13.57 -30.83 17.64
N MET A 15 -12.27 -30.73 17.32
CA MET A 15 -11.56 -29.46 17.37
C MET A 15 -12.25 -28.52 16.37
N MET A 16 -13.19 -27.70 16.83
CA MET A 16 -13.61 -26.53 16.05
C MET A 16 -12.49 -25.51 16.21
N LEU A 17 -11.59 -25.54 15.24
CA LEU A 17 -10.71 -24.44 14.91
C LEU A 17 -11.47 -23.13 15.06
N SER A 18 -11.01 -22.30 15.99
CA SER A 18 -11.26 -20.87 16.04
C SER A 18 -10.62 -20.22 14.81
N GLY A 19 -11.13 -20.56 13.63
CA GLY A 19 -10.81 -19.90 12.37
C GLY A 19 -11.60 -18.60 12.33
N PHE A 20 -10.91 -17.50 12.58
CA PHE A 20 -11.33 -16.13 12.34
C PHE A 20 -12.24 -16.02 11.09
N MET A 21 -13.56 -15.94 11.29
CA MET A 21 -14.46 -15.41 10.28
C MET A 21 -14.32 -13.89 10.26
N GLY A 22 -13.24 -13.40 9.64
CA GLY A 22 -13.26 -12.07 9.06
C GLY A 22 -14.12 -12.15 7.80
N ILE A 23 -15.29 -11.51 7.81
CA ILE A 23 -16.08 -11.32 6.58
C ILE A 23 -15.18 -10.50 5.63
N GLY A 24 -14.64 -11.17 4.61
CA GLY A 24 -13.90 -10.52 3.54
C GLY A 24 -14.81 -9.57 2.75
N ASP A 25 -14.21 -8.77 1.87
CA ASP A 25 -14.98 -7.97 0.92
C ASP A 25 -15.92 -8.86 0.10
N SER A 26 -17.14 -8.39 -0.19
CA SER A 26 -18.03 -9.09 -1.12
C SER A 26 -17.45 -9.08 -2.55
N GLU A 27 -17.85 -10.04 -3.39
CA GLU A 27 -17.41 -10.09 -4.80
C GLU A 27 -17.66 -8.77 -5.55
N VAL A 28 -18.80 -8.11 -5.31
CA VAL A 28 -19.13 -6.81 -5.91
C VAL A 28 -18.18 -5.70 -5.45
N GLU A 29 -17.78 -5.71 -4.17
CA GLU A 29 -16.82 -4.74 -3.65
C GLU A 29 -15.40 -4.99 -4.16
N LEU A 30 -15.01 -6.26 -4.30
CA LEU A 30 -13.74 -6.66 -4.90
C LEU A 30 -13.66 -6.20 -6.36
N GLU A 31 -14.70 -6.47 -7.16
CA GLU A 31 -14.81 -6.01 -8.55
C GLU A 31 -14.68 -4.49 -8.63
N ALA A 32 -15.45 -3.75 -7.83
CA ALA A 32 -15.40 -2.29 -7.85
C ALA A 32 -14.01 -1.73 -7.52
N LYS A 33 -13.31 -2.31 -6.54
CA LYS A 33 -11.93 -1.91 -6.19
C LYS A 33 -10.95 -2.26 -7.29
N ALA A 34 -11.05 -3.45 -7.87
CA ALA A 34 -10.18 -3.92 -8.94
C ALA A 34 -10.32 -3.05 -10.20
N ILE A 35 -11.57 -2.78 -10.63
CA ILE A 35 -11.85 -1.93 -11.79
C ILE A 35 -11.40 -0.50 -11.55
N LYS A 36 -11.63 0.05 -10.34
CA LYS A 36 -11.15 1.39 -9.99
C LYS A 36 -9.62 1.46 -10.09
N LEU A 37 -8.92 0.52 -9.46
CA LEU A 37 -7.46 0.47 -9.51
C LEU A 37 -6.96 0.33 -10.94
N ALA A 38 -7.55 -0.57 -11.74
CA ALA A 38 -7.17 -0.76 -13.14
C ALA A 38 -7.33 0.53 -13.96
N LYS A 39 -8.43 1.27 -13.78
CA LYS A 39 -8.66 2.56 -14.45
C LYS A 39 -7.66 3.64 -14.00
N GLU A 40 -7.32 3.68 -12.72
CA GLU A 40 -6.28 4.58 -12.19
C GLU A 40 -4.90 4.27 -12.79
N VAL A 41 -4.55 2.98 -12.87
CA VAL A 41 -3.30 2.50 -13.46
C VAL A 41 -3.21 2.88 -14.95
N GLN A 42 -4.25 2.58 -15.72
CA GLN A 42 -4.31 2.90 -17.15
C GLN A 42 -4.21 4.41 -17.41
N ARG A 43 -4.97 5.22 -16.69
CA ARG A 43 -4.99 6.68 -16.88
C ARG A 43 -3.73 7.36 -16.35
N GLY A 44 -3.15 6.82 -15.27
CA GLY A 44 -1.91 7.32 -14.69
C GLY A 44 -0.65 6.87 -15.43
N ASP A 45 -0.77 5.92 -16.36
CA ASP A 45 0.31 5.36 -17.19
C ASP A 45 1.50 4.84 -16.36
N TYR A 46 1.23 4.11 -15.27
CA TYR A 46 2.26 3.52 -14.42
C TYR A 46 2.00 2.03 -14.19
N ASN A 47 2.94 1.32 -13.60
CA ASN A 47 2.81 -0.10 -13.26
C ASN A 47 2.38 -0.33 -11.80
N VAL A 48 2.00 -1.55 -11.44
CA VAL A 48 1.75 -1.93 -10.05
C VAL A 48 2.79 -2.94 -9.56
N ILE A 49 3.03 -2.93 -8.26
CA ILE A 49 3.92 -3.88 -7.59
C ILE A 49 3.25 -4.42 -6.32
N SER A 50 3.40 -5.70 -6.06
CA SER A 50 2.92 -6.37 -4.84
C SER A 50 3.85 -6.09 -3.65
N SER A 51 3.41 -6.42 -2.44
CA SER A 51 4.26 -6.30 -1.24
C SER A 51 5.51 -7.17 -1.35
N GLN A 52 5.37 -8.39 -1.86
CA GLN A 52 6.48 -9.33 -2.00
C GLN A 52 7.49 -8.84 -3.05
N GLU A 53 7.04 -8.44 -4.24
CA GLU A 53 7.93 -7.87 -5.26
C GLU A 53 8.63 -6.60 -4.78
N LEU A 54 7.93 -5.72 -4.04
CA LEU A 54 8.56 -4.54 -3.45
C LEU A 54 9.63 -4.94 -2.44
N LYS A 55 9.34 -5.89 -1.54
CA LYS A 55 10.32 -6.40 -0.58
C LYS A 55 11.55 -6.99 -1.27
N ASP A 56 11.36 -7.73 -2.37
CA ASP A 56 12.46 -8.32 -3.14
C ASP A 56 13.23 -7.27 -3.96
N ALA A 57 12.62 -6.11 -4.23
CA ALA A 57 13.28 -4.97 -4.87
C ALA A 57 14.01 -4.06 -3.88
N LEU A 58 13.60 -4.03 -2.60
CA LEU A 58 14.31 -3.28 -1.56
C LEU A 58 15.76 -3.78 -1.43
N GLY A 59 16.68 -2.83 -1.28
CA GLY A 59 18.12 -3.13 -1.17
C GLY A 59 18.84 -3.32 -2.51
N LYS A 60 18.11 -3.34 -3.64
CA LYS A 60 18.73 -3.17 -4.95
C LYS A 60 19.12 -1.71 -5.17
N ASP A 61 20.16 -1.48 -5.95
CA ASP A 61 20.55 -0.13 -6.36
C ASP A 61 19.43 0.51 -7.20
N ASN A 62 19.32 1.84 -7.11
CA ASN A 62 18.45 2.67 -7.94
C ASN A 62 16.92 2.55 -7.74
N ILE A 63 16.46 2.05 -6.59
CA ILE A 63 15.05 2.16 -6.16
C ILE A 63 14.83 3.40 -5.26
N LEU A 64 13.70 4.08 -5.44
CA LEU A 64 13.16 5.05 -4.48
C LEU A 64 11.75 4.65 -4.11
N VAL A 65 11.49 4.54 -2.81
CA VAL A 65 10.14 4.32 -2.28
C VAL A 65 9.61 5.63 -1.69
N ILE A 66 8.39 6.01 -2.05
CA ILE A 66 7.76 7.27 -1.67
C ILE A 66 6.43 7.02 -0.96
N ASP A 67 6.36 7.45 0.30
CA ASP A 67 5.12 7.56 1.07
C ASP A 67 4.39 8.86 0.73
N THR A 68 3.15 8.74 0.27
CA THR A 68 2.32 9.88 -0.15
C THR A 68 1.36 10.40 0.93
N MET A 69 1.45 9.88 2.16
CA MET A 69 0.58 10.25 3.29
C MET A 69 1.13 11.42 4.10
N PRO A 70 0.32 12.08 4.95
CA PRO A 70 0.78 13.16 5.80
C PRO A 70 1.92 12.74 6.74
N TYR A 71 2.93 13.61 6.85
CA TYR A 71 4.15 13.33 7.61
C TYR A 71 3.87 13.04 9.09
N GLU A 72 3.27 14.00 9.81
CA GLU A 72 3.02 13.88 11.26
C GLU A 72 1.97 12.82 11.60
N ALA A 73 0.90 12.73 10.80
CA ALA A 73 -0.22 11.86 11.13
C ALA A 73 0.07 10.37 10.83
N SER A 74 0.95 10.10 9.85
CA SER A 74 1.20 8.75 9.33
C SER A 74 2.68 8.39 9.28
N TYR A 75 3.45 9.00 8.36
CA TYR A 75 4.82 8.58 8.04
C TYR A 75 5.71 8.49 9.28
N LYS A 76 5.65 9.50 10.16
CA LYS A 76 6.43 9.54 11.41
C LYS A 76 6.25 8.30 12.29
N LYS A 77 5.05 7.71 12.31
CA LYS A 77 4.70 6.58 13.20
C LYS A 77 5.04 5.21 12.60
N ASN A 78 5.01 5.08 11.28
CA ASN A 78 5.40 3.88 10.56
C ASN A 78 5.45 4.17 9.07
N HIS A 79 6.52 3.70 8.41
CA HIS A 79 6.69 3.74 6.97
C HIS A 79 7.48 2.51 6.49
N ILE A 80 7.44 2.24 5.17
CA ILE A 80 8.26 1.19 4.58
C ILE A 80 9.74 1.58 4.76
N PRO A 81 10.64 0.65 5.14
CA PRO A 81 12.02 0.99 5.43
C PRO A 81 12.72 1.75 4.30
N GLY A 82 13.41 2.83 4.64
CA GLY A 82 14.10 3.70 3.68
C GLY A 82 13.21 4.57 2.79
N ALA A 83 11.88 4.51 2.92
CA ALA A 83 10.97 5.35 2.14
C ALA A 83 11.19 6.84 2.44
N LYS A 84 11.03 7.70 1.43
CA LYS A 84 10.94 9.16 1.58
C LYS A 84 9.48 9.59 1.61
N GLN A 85 9.19 10.74 2.21
CA GLN A 85 7.82 11.26 2.32
C GLN A 85 7.60 12.43 1.34
N PHE A 86 6.46 12.41 0.64
CA PHE A 86 5.97 13.55 -0.13
C PHE A 86 4.44 13.56 -0.19
N LEU A 87 3.80 14.56 0.41
CA LEU A 87 2.33 14.60 0.53
C LEU A 87 1.64 14.81 -0.84
N PHE A 88 0.61 14.00 -1.10
CA PHE A 88 -0.36 14.24 -2.17
C PHE A 88 -1.79 14.16 -1.63
N PRO A 89 -2.78 14.85 -2.25
CA PRO A 89 -4.18 14.81 -1.83
C PRO A 89 -4.84 13.46 -2.10
N VAL A 90 -6.02 13.24 -1.49
CA VAL A 90 -6.86 12.07 -1.79
C VAL A 90 -7.59 12.25 -3.13
N PRO A 91 -8.30 13.36 -3.39
CA PRO A 91 -8.80 13.63 -4.73
C PRO A 91 -7.66 13.66 -5.75
N GLU A 92 -7.99 13.36 -6.99
CA GLU A 92 -6.99 13.47 -8.04
C GLU A 92 -6.59 14.91 -8.30
N MET A 93 -5.29 15.13 -8.38
CA MET A 93 -4.69 16.44 -8.59
C MET A 93 -4.40 16.64 -10.08
N ASN A 94 -5.37 17.18 -10.81
CA ASN A 94 -5.26 17.44 -12.24
C ASN A 94 -4.22 18.53 -12.55
N GLU A 95 -4.20 19.57 -11.72
CA GLU A 95 -3.26 20.69 -11.75
C GLU A 95 -2.49 20.74 -10.43
N TRP A 96 -1.23 21.17 -10.46
CA TRP A 96 -0.41 21.20 -9.26
C TRP A 96 -0.88 22.30 -8.30
N ASP A 97 -1.34 21.92 -7.11
CA ASP A 97 -1.63 22.85 -6.01
C ASP A 97 -0.69 22.59 -4.83
N GLY A 98 0.17 23.56 -4.54
CA GLY A 98 1.09 23.50 -3.41
C GLY A 98 0.39 23.35 -2.06
N LYS A 99 -0.86 23.82 -1.90
CA LYS A 99 -1.60 23.66 -0.65
C LYS A 99 -1.95 22.20 -0.35
N GLU A 100 -2.21 21.42 -1.40
CA GLU A 100 -2.55 20.00 -1.31
C GLU A 100 -1.32 19.09 -1.13
N THR A 101 -0.12 19.63 -1.29
CA THR A 101 1.18 18.94 -1.12
C THR A 101 1.96 19.41 0.11
N GLY A 102 1.30 20.13 1.04
CA GLY A 102 1.94 20.63 2.26
C GLY A 102 2.91 21.78 2.01
N GLY A 103 2.60 22.63 1.02
CA GLY A 103 3.40 23.77 0.59
C GLY A 103 4.48 23.44 -0.45
N LYS A 104 4.61 22.19 -0.89
CA LYS A 104 5.69 21.75 -1.78
C LYS A 104 5.36 21.98 -3.26
N THR A 105 6.34 22.46 -4.00
CA THR A 105 6.24 22.71 -5.44
C THR A 105 6.52 21.45 -6.26
N GLN A 106 6.20 21.51 -7.55
CA GLN A 106 6.60 20.47 -8.51
C GLN A 106 8.12 20.32 -8.57
N ALA A 107 8.88 21.41 -8.39
CA ALA A 107 10.33 21.38 -8.36
C ALA A 107 10.85 20.61 -7.13
N ASP A 108 10.23 20.78 -5.95
CA ASP A 108 10.57 19.99 -4.75
C ASP A 108 10.31 18.50 -4.98
N PHE A 109 9.25 18.16 -5.71
CA PHE A 109 8.96 16.77 -6.07
C PHE A 109 10.03 16.21 -6.99
N VAL A 110 10.38 16.92 -8.07
CA VAL A 110 11.48 16.51 -8.98
C VAL A 110 12.81 16.40 -8.23
N ALA A 111 13.10 17.31 -7.30
CA ALA A 111 14.30 17.25 -6.48
C ALA A 111 14.34 15.98 -5.61
N LEU A 112 13.21 15.57 -5.02
CA LEU A 112 13.10 14.31 -4.27
C LEU A 112 13.24 13.09 -5.18
N LEU A 113 12.63 13.11 -6.37
CA LEU A 113 12.73 12.02 -7.33
C LEU A 113 14.10 11.93 -7.99
N GLY A 114 14.87 13.02 -8.07
CA GLY A 114 16.20 13.03 -8.67
C GLY A 114 16.20 13.11 -10.20
N ALA A 115 17.40 13.29 -10.78
CA ALA A 115 17.56 13.56 -12.21
C ALA A 115 17.43 12.32 -13.12
N ASP A 116 17.74 11.14 -12.59
CA ASP A 116 17.58 9.88 -13.33
C ASP A 116 16.09 9.58 -13.56
N LYS A 117 15.67 9.58 -14.82
CA LYS A 117 14.29 9.32 -15.23
C LYS A 117 13.96 7.82 -15.30
N ASP A 118 14.97 6.96 -15.35
CA ASP A 118 14.84 5.51 -15.48
C ASP A 118 14.95 4.78 -14.13
N ARG A 119 15.29 5.51 -13.05
CA ARG A 119 15.27 4.96 -11.70
C ARG A 119 13.91 4.37 -11.35
N MET A 120 13.91 3.28 -10.60
CA MET A 120 12.67 2.66 -10.16
C MET A 120 12.01 3.51 -9.07
N LEU A 121 10.85 4.08 -9.36
CA LEU A 121 10.06 4.85 -8.41
C LEU A 121 8.87 4.03 -7.94
N VAL A 122 8.71 3.82 -6.64
CA VAL A 122 7.56 3.11 -6.07
C VAL A 122 6.79 4.02 -5.12
N PHE A 123 5.55 4.33 -5.48
CA PHE A 123 4.66 5.16 -4.68
C PHE A 123 3.69 4.30 -3.88
N TYR A 124 3.51 4.61 -2.60
CA TYR A 124 2.54 3.92 -1.75
C TYR A 124 1.79 4.90 -0.84
N CYS A 125 0.67 4.43 -0.29
CA CYS A 125 -0.08 5.14 0.74
C CYS A 125 -0.66 4.16 1.77
N GLY A 126 -1.84 4.41 2.33
CA GLY A 126 -2.35 3.60 3.44
C GLY A 126 -2.75 2.18 3.05
N PHE A 127 -3.55 2.05 1.99
CA PHE A 127 -4.29 0.85 1.61
C PHE A 127 -4.93 1.02 0.22
N VAL A 128 -5.50 -0.05 -0.34
CA VAL A 128 -6.03 -0.12 -1.72
C VAL A 128 -6.99 1.02 -2.10
N LYS A 129 -7.91 1.40 -1.20
CA LYS A 129 -8.88 2.48 -1.47
C LYS A 129 -8.25 3.88 -1.46
N CYS A 130 -7.06 4.05 -0.89
CA CYS A 130 -6.38 5.34 -0.82
C CYS A 130 -5.72 5.67 -2.18
N THR A 131 -5.96 6.89 -2.64
CA THR A 131 -5.58 7.38 -3.99
C THR A 131 -4.43 8.37 -3.98
N ARG A 132 -3.85 8.69 -2.81
CA ARG A 132 -2.69 9.60 -2.71
C ARG A 132 -1.50 9.11 -3.54
N SER A 133 -1.26 7.79 -3.56
CA SER A 133 -0.17 7.19 -4.33
C SER A 133 -0.42 7.15 -5.83
N HIS A 134 -1.69 7.17 -6.27
CA HIS A 134 -2.02 7.38 -7.68
C HIS A 134 -1.55 8.75 -8.15
N ASN A 135 -1.79 9.82 -7.36
CA ASN A 135 -1.33 11.17 -7.69
C ASN A 135 0.20 11.23 -7.83
N GLY A 136 0.95 10.70 -6.87
CA GLY A 136 2.41 10.69 -6.93
C GLY A 136 2.96 9.96 -8.17
N ALA A 137 2.43 8.77 -8.45
CA ALA A 137 2.82 7.99 -9.61
C ALA A 137 2.45 8.68 -10.93
N MET A 138 1.22 9.19 -11.05
CA MET A 138 0.75 9.92 -12.23
C MET A 138 1.60 11.18 -12.48
N TRP A 139 1.91 11.96 -11.45
CA TRP A 139 2.74 13.15 -11.61
C TRP A 139 4.17 12.80 -12.00
N ALA A 140 4.76 11.73 -11.45
CA ALA A 140 6.06 11.26 -11.92
C ALA A 140 6.04 10.90 -13.42
N ARG A 141 5.00 10.20 -13.89
CA ARG A 141 4.80 9.92 -15.33
C ARG A 141 4.69 11.20 -16.16
N LYS A 142 3.84 12.15 -15.74
CA LYS A 142 3.70 13.47 -16.40
C LYS A 142 5.03 14.24 -16.47
N LEU A 143 5.94 14.01 -15.51
CA LEU A 143 7.26 14.64 -15.42
C LEU A 143 8.38 13.85 -16.14
N GLY A 144 8.00 12.82 -16.91
CA GLY A 144 8.90 12.06 -17.78
C GLY A 144 9.65 10.92 -17.11
N TYR A 145 9.30 10.50 -15.90
CA TYR A 145 9.89 9.30 -15.29
C TYR A 145 9.33 8.04 -15.95
N THR A 146 10.21 7.14 -16.39
CA THR A 146 9.85 6.01 -17.25
C THR A 146 9.51 4.75 -16.46
N ASN A 147 10.09 4.59 -15.27
CA ASN A 147 10.05 3.37 -14.47
C ASN A 147 9.27 3.58 -13.16
N VAL A 148 7.95 3.79 -13.28
CA VAL A 148 7.08 4.19 -12.18
C VAL A 148 6.12 3.07 -11.79
N TYR A 149 6.07 2.77 -10.49
CA TYR A 149 5.19 1.79 -9.88
C TYR A 149 4.35 2.41 -8.76
N ARG A 150 3.17 1.85 -8.56
CA ARG A 150 2.38 2.02 -7.35
C ARG A 150 2.32 0.70 -6.58
N HIS A 151 2.56 0.74 -5.28
CA HIS A 151 2.23 -0.36 -4.35
C HIS A 151 0.82 -0.12 -3.79
N PRO A 152 -0.24 -0.77 -4.33
CA PRO A 152 -1.61 -0.40 -4.01
C PRO A 152 -2.02 -0.81 -2.60
N GLY A 153 -1.46 -1.92 -2.11
CA GLY A 153 -1.74 -2.44 -0.77
C GLY A 153 -1.28 -1.51 0.36
N GLY A 154 -0.33 -0.62 0.08
CA GLY A 154 0.15 0.39 1.01
C GLY A 154 0.80 -0.17 2.27
N ILE A 155 1.03 0.69 3.26
CA ILE A 155 1.63 0.29 4.54
C ILE A 155 0.79 -0.77 5.28
N LYS A 156 -0.54 -0.81 5.03
CA LYS A 156 -1.41 -1.84 5.61
C LYS A 156 -1.03 -3.23 5.11
N ALA A 157 -1.02 -3.45 3.79
CA ALA A 157 -0.64 -4.75 3.23
C ALA A 157 0.82 -5.12 3.52
N TRP A 158 1.70 -4.13 3.62
CA TRP A 158 3.09 -4.33 4.03
C TRP A 158 3.20 -4.92 5.44
N LYS A 159 2.47 -4.35 6.40
CA LYS A 159 2.43 -4.84 7.79
C LYS A 159 1.70 -6.19 7.91
N GLU A 160 0.61 -6.38 7.19
CA GLU A 160 -0.12 -7.65 7.16
C GLU A 160 0.72 -8.81 6.59
N ALA A 161 1.67 -8.51 5.70
CA ALA A 161 2.66 -9.46 5.22
C ALA A 161 3.79 -9.75 6.23
N GLY A 162 3.78 -9.12 7.41
CA GLY A 162 4.78 -9.31 8.46
C GLY A 162 6.13 -8.65 8.17
N TYR A 163 6.18 -7.68 7.27
CA TYR A 163 7.43 -7.01 6.90
C TYR A 163 7.78 -5.86 7.88
N PRO A 164 9.08 -5.57 8.08
CA PRO A 164 9.52 -4.54 9.02
C PRO A 164 9.09 -3.15 8.57
N VAL A 165 8.93 -2.23 9.53
CA VAL A 165 8.64 -0.81 9.29
C VAL A 165 9.65 0.05 10.03
N ASP A 166 9.91 1.24 9.48
CA ASP A 166 10.69 2.29 10.13
C ASP A 166 9.76 3.33 10.78
N GLU A 167 10.30 4.09 11.73
CA GLU A 167 9.65 5.24 12.36
C GLU A 167 10.64 6.42 12.42
N VAL A 168 10.14 7.64 12.48
CA VAL A 168 11.00 8.82 12.68
C VAL A 168 11.15 9.03 14.18
N LYS A 169 12.40 8.96 14.65
CA LYS A 169 12.78 9.22 16.05
C LYS A 169 12.71 10.70 16.40
#